data_AF-A0A502CDG1-F1
#
_entry.id   AF-A0A502CDG1-F1
#
_cell.length_a   1.000
_cell.length_b   1.000
_cell.length_c   1.000
_cell.angle_alpha   90.00
_cell.angle_beta   90.00
_cell.angle_gamma   90.00
#
_symmetry.space_group_name_H-M   'P 1'
#
loop_
_entity.id
_entity.type
_entity.pdbx_description
1 polymer ?
#
loop_
_entity_poly.entity_id
_entity_poly.type
_entity_poly.pdbx_seq_one_letter_code
_entity_poly.pdbx_strand_id
1 'polypeptide(L)'
;MIEWEDSAQPIPAWSYLASFEAPGIILCASVGWMIRDDDDMKALAPNMGAINDERSMQVSGVIQIPTRCVLRVTHLDEPDVTSGAVRVSDPAPKRKRQRSASVQALA
;
A
#
# COMPACT_ATOMS: atom_id res chain seq x y z
N MET A 1 -9.65 8.55 1.79
CA MET A 1 -9.67 7.77 3.05
C MET A 1 -11.07 7.23 3.26
N ILE A 2 -11.18 6.01 3.77
CA ILE A 2 -12.43 5.39 4.20
C ILE A 2 -12.29 4.91 5.64
N GLU A 3 -13.26 5.25 6.48
CA GLU A 3 -13.43 4.73 7.84
C GLU A 3 -14.57 3.73 7.82
N TRP A 4 -14.35 2.54 8.40
CA TRP A 4 -15.29 1.44 8.30
C TRP A 4 -15.14 0.45 9.47
N GLU A 5 -16.16 -0.36 9.66
CA GLU A 5 -16.21 -1.41 10.69
C GLU A 5 -15.88 -2.77 10.10
N ASP A 6 -15.02 -3.52 10.78
CA ASP A 6 -14.75 -4.94 10.47
C ASP A 6 -15.05 -5.84 11.66
N SER A 7 -15.39 -7.08 11.37
CA SER A 7 -15.26 -8.16 12.32
C SER A 7 -13.78 -8.37 12.61
N ALA A 8 -13.41 -8.46 13.90
CA ALA A 8 -12.05 -8.83 14.26
C ALA A 8 -11.64 -10.16 13.60
N GLN A 9 -10.33 -10.40 13.49
CA GLN A 9 -9.83 -11.68 13.00
C GLN A 9 -10.49 -12.85 13.78
N PRO A 10 -10.81 -13.96 13.11
CA PRO A 10 -11.29 -15.15 13.80
C PRO A 10 -10.36 -15.54 14.95
N ILE A 11 -10.95 -15.86 16.11
CA ILE A 11 -10.19 -16.31 17.28
C ILE A 11 -9.47 -17.62 16.88
N PRO A 12 -8.14 -17.71 17.06
CA PRO A 12 -7.41 -18.92 16.73
C PRO A 12 -7.72 -20.02 17.75
N ALA A 13 -7.56 -21.27 17.32
CA ALA A 13 -7.82 -22.49 18.11
C ALA A 13 -9.28 -22.69 18.54
N TRP A 14 -9.57 -23.91 19.01
CA TRP A 14 -10.88 -24.25 19.58
C TRP A 14 -10.93 -23.83 21.04
N SER A 15 -12.05 -23.29 21.48
CA SER A 15 -12.31 -22.92 22.87
C SER A 15 -13.68 -23.44 23.33
N TYR A 16 -13.86 -23.57 24.63
CA TYR A 16 -15.18 -23.90 25.17
C TYR A 16 -16.11 -22.70 24.99
N LEU A 17 -17.37 -22.96 24.60
CA LEU A 17 -18.37 -21.90 24.46
C LEU A 17 -18.59 -21.13 25.77
N ALA A 18 -18.48 -21.81 26.92
CA ALA A 18 -18.61 -21.19 28.23
C ALA A 18 -17.51 -20.17 28.55
N SER A 19 -16.38 -20.20 27.82
CA SER A 19 -15.30 -19.23 27.92
C SER A 19 -15.25 -18.26 26.74
N PHE A 20 -16.27 -18.25 25.88
CA PHE A 20 -16.30 -17.33 24.74
C PHE A 20 -16.57 -15.91 25.23
N GLU A 21 -15.66 -14.99 24.88
CA GLU A 21 -15.85 -13.55 25.05
C GLU A 21 -15.98 -12.94 23.66
N ALA A 22 -17.10 -12.23 23.43
CA ALA A 22 -17.36 -11.61 22.14
C ALA A 22 -16.32 -10.52 21.85
N PRO A 23 -15.52 -10.64 20.78
CA PRO A 23 -14.63 -9.56 20.40
C PRO A 23 -15.44 -8.34 19.95
N GLY A 24 -14.94 -7.15 20.27
CA GLY A 24 -15.55 -5.90 19.83
C GLY A 24 -15.44 -5.70 18.31
N ILE A 25 -16.21 -4.75 17.80
CA ILE A 25 -16.10 -4.26 16.42
C ILE A 25 -14.76 -3.52 16.27
N ILE A 26 -14.05 -3.78 15.17
CA ILE A 26 -12.80 -3.08 14.86
C ILE A 26 -13.11 -1.87 13.99
N LEU A 27 -12.65 -0.70 14.45
CA LEU A 27 -12.65 0.52 13.63
C LEU A 27 -11.40 0.53 12.74
N CYS A 28 -11.64 0.48 11.45
CA CYS A 28 -10.63 0.48 10.42
C CYS A 28 -10.58 1.84 9.73
N ALA A 29 -9.37 2.27 9.36
CA ALA A 29 -9.15 3.38 8.44
C ALA A 29 -8.26 2.91 7.30
N SER A 30 -8.67 3.17 6.07
CA SER A 30 -7.91 2.78 4.88
C SER A 30 -7.77 3.97 3.92
N VAL A 31 -6.60 4.09 3.32
CA VAL A 31 -6.27 5.15 2.35
C VAL A 31 -5.74 4.48 1.08
N GLY A 32 -6.21 4.96 -0.05
CA GLY A 32 -5.79 4.47 -1.35
C GLY A 32 -6.68 5.00 -2.46
N TRP A 33 -6.46 4.48 -3.66
CA TRP A 33 -7.21 4.82 -4.85
C TRP A 33 -8.48 3.97 -4.93
N MET A 34 -9.63 4.64 -5.07
CA MET A 34 -10.93 3.96 -5.22
C MET A 34 -10.99 3.26 -6.58
N ILE A 35 -11.23 1.95 -6.56
CA ILE A 35 -11.38 1.09 -7.75
C ILE A 35 -12.85 0.81 -8.02
N ARG A 36 -13.65 0.66 -6.97
CA ARG A 36 -15.09 0.38 -7.03
C ARG A 36 -15.83 1.20 -6.00
N ASP A 37 -16.93 1.80 -6.41
CA ASP A 37 -17.79 2.61 -5.55
C ASP A 37 -19.26 2.40 -5.95
N ASP A 38 -19.94 1.46 -5.27
CA ASP A 38 -21.37 1.23 -5.46
C ASP A 38 -22.10 0.95 -4.15
N ASP A 39 -23.41 0.73 -4.22
CA ASP A 39 -24.28 0.60 -3.05
C ASP A 39 -23.98 -0.64 -2.20
N ASP A 40 -23.33 -1.66 -2.76
CA ASP A 40 -23.05 -2.92 -2.08
C ASP A 40 -21.62 -2.96 -1.54
N MET A 41 -20.66 -2.44 -2.31
CA MET A 41 -19.24 -2.61 -2.05
C MET A 41 -18.43 -1.37 -2.45
N LYS A 42 -17.47 -1.00 -1.60
CA LYS A 42 -16.33 -0.15 -1.93
C LYS A 42 -15.10 -1.02 -2.11
N ALA A 43 -14.25 -0.71 -3.09
CA ALA A 43 -12.94 -1.34 -3.20
C ALA A 43 -11.88 -0.28 -3.46
N LEU A 44 -10.76 -0.35 -2.74
CA LEU A 44 -9.63 0.54 -2.94
C LEU A 44 -8.32 -0.22 -2.92
N ALA A 45 -7.31 0.30 -3.64
CA ALA A 45 -5.94 -0.18 -3.55
C ALA A 45 -5.06 0.86 -2.86
N PRO A 46 -4.27 0.47 -1.84
CA PRO A 46 -3.28 1.35 -1.23
C PRO A 46 -2.05 1.56 -2.12
N ASN A 47 -1.87 0.76 -3.19
CA ASN A 47 -0.73 0.87 -4.10
C ASN A 47 -1.17 0.70 -5.56
N MET A 48 -0.72 1.61 -6.43
CA MET A 48 -0.84 1.53 -7.89
C MET A 48 0.52 1.62 -8.57
N GLY A 49 0.71 0.88 -9.65
CA GLY A 49 1.91 0.87 -10.50
C GLY A 49 1.54 1.09 -11.96
N ALA A 50 2.51 1.57 -12.74
CA ALA A 50 2.34 1.90 -14.17
C ALA A 50 1.14 2.84 -14.44
N ILE A 51 0.91 3.83 -13.58
CA ILE A 51 -0.27 4.73 -13.60
C ILE A 51 -0.44 5.53 -14.91
N ASN A 52 0.60 5.63 -15.72
CA ASN A 52 0.58 6.35 -17.01
C ASN A 52 0.26 5.45 -18.21
N ASP A 53 0.05 4.15 -18.01
CA ASP A 53 -0.31 3.20 -19.06
C ASP A 53 -1.44 2.29 -18.58
N GLU A 54 -2.66 2.59 -19.03
CA GLU A 54 -3.87 1.84 -18.68
C GLU A 54 -3.76 0.34 -18.96
N ARG A 55 -2.98 -0.08 -19.97
CA ARG A 55 -2.85 -1.49 -20.35
C ARG A 55 -1.91 -2.28 -19.44
N SER A 56 -1.01 -1.60 -18.74
CA SER A 56 -0.05 -2.21 -17.83
C SER A 56 -0.26 -1.78 -16.38
N MET A 57 -1.32 -1.02 -16.10
CA MET A 57 -1.67 -0.55 -14.77
C MET A 57 -1.87 -1.74 -13.81
N GLN A 58 -1.24 -1.64 -12.65
CA GLN A 58 -1.24 -2.69 -11.64
C GLN A 58 -1.70 -2.12 -10.29
N VAL A 59 -2.35 -2.96 -9.50
CA VAL A 59 -2.77 -2.64 -8.13
C VAL A 59 -2.26 -3.69 -7.16
N SER A 60 -1.97 -3.31 -5.92
CA SER A 60 -1.60 -4.23 -4.85
C SER A 60 -2.33 -3.88 -3.57
N GLY A 61 -2.67 -4.92 -2.79
CA GLY A 61 -3.32 -4.77 -1.49
C GLY A 61 -4.78 -4.33 -1.57
N VAL A 62 -5.53 -4.73 -2.60
CA VAL A 62 -6.95 -4.35 -2.76
C VAL A 62 -7.76 -4.75 -1.52
N ILE A 63 -8.44 -3.77 -0.93
CA ILE A 63 -9.35 -3.95 0.20
C ILE A 63 -10.77 -3.82 -0.35
N GLN A 64 -11.63 -4.80 -0.06
CA GLN A 64 -13.07 -4.75 -0.36
C GLN A 64 -13.85 -4.54 0.94
N ILE A 65 -14.72 -3.54 0.94
CA ILE A 65 -15.43 -3.06 2.12
C ILE A 65 -16.91 -3.02 1.77
N PRO A 66 -17.77 -3.83 2.40
CA PRO A 66 -19.21 -3.70 2.20
C PRO A 66 -19.66 -2.28 2.54
N THR A 67 -20.43 -1.66 1.65
CA THR A 67 -20.83 -0.25 1.80
C THR A 67 -21.58 0.00 3.11
N ARG A 68 -22.35 -0.99 3.58
CA ARG A 68 -23.04 -0.93 4.88
C ARG A 68 -22.12 -0.84 6.11
N CYS A 69 -20.85 -1.21 5.99
CA CYS A 69 -19.86 -1.12 7.06
C CYS A 69 -19.10 0.22 7.04
N VAL A 70 -19.33 1.05 6.02
CA VAL A 70 -18.63 2.33 5.86
C VAL A 70 -19.24 3.37 6.79
N LEU A 71 -18.41 3.97 7.64
CA LEU A 71 -18.79 5.05 8.53
C LEU A 71 -18.62 6.40 7.86
N ARG A 72 -17.54 6.57 7.09
CA ARG A 72 -17.24 7.84 6.40
C ARG A 72 -16.28 7.64 5.24
N VAL A 73 -16.50 8.40 4.16
CA VAL A 73 -15.55 8.56 3.05
C VAL A 73 -15.06 10.01 3.04
N THR A 74 -13.75 10.20 3.03
CA THR A 74 -13.11 11.52 2.92
C THR A 74 -12.23 11.53 1.67
N HIS A 75 -12.54 12.41 0.71
CA HIS A 75 -11.65 12.68 -0.42
C HIS A 75 -10.42 13.45 0.08
N LEU A 76 -9.24 13.01 -0.34
CA LEU A 76 -7.97 13.62 0.05
C LEU A 76 -7.41 14.35 -1.14
N ASP A 77 -6.93 15.57 -0.91
CA ASP A 77 -6.18 16.33 -1.89
C ASP A 77 -4.72 15.91 -1.84
N GLU A 78 -4.09 15.73 -3.01
CA GLU A 78 -2.65 15.51 -3.07
C GLU A 78 -1.93 16.81 -2.70
N PRO A 79 -0.97 16.78 -1.76
CA PRO A 79 -0.16 17.96 -1.49
C PRO A 79 0.65 18.29 -2.74
N ASP A 80 0.72 19.58 -3.09
CA ASP A 80 1.49 20.03 -4.24
C ASP A 80 3.00 19.80 -3.99
N VAL A 81 3.50 18.66 -4.45
CA VAL A 81 4.88 18.20 -4.26
C VAL A 81 5.89 19.04 -5.06
N THR A 82 5.44 19.96 -5.91
CA THR A 82 6.33 20.87 -6.63
C THR A 82 6.94 21.96 -5.75
N SER A 83 6.36 22.26 -4.58
CA SER A 83 6.87 23.30 -3.67
C SER A 83 8.10 22.88 -2.83
N GLY A 84 8.54 21.62 -2.91
CA GLY A 84 9.55 21.06 -2.02
C GLY A 84 10.65 20.24 -2.70
N ALA A 85 10.84 20.37 -4.02
CA ALA A 85 11.94 19.69 -4.71
C ALA A 85 13.30 20.19 -4.20
N VAL A 86 13.82 19.54 -3.15
CA VAL A 86 15.25 19.56 -2.83
C VAL A 86 15.96 19.10 -4.08
N ARG A 87 16.75 20.01 -4.68
CA ARG A 87 17.62 19.68 -5.80
C ARG A 87 18.53 18.56 -5.35
N VAL A 88 18.26 17.33 -5.80
CA VAL A 88 19.25 16.26 -5.74
C VAL A 88 20.36 16.71 -6.67
N SER A 89 21.44 17.22 -6.09
CA SER A 89 22.64 17.59 -6.82
C SER A 89 23.11 16.39 -7.64
N ASP A 90 23.50 16.66 -8.90
CA ASP A 90 23.92 15.64 -9.86
C ASP A 90 24.87 14.59 -9.23
N PRO A 91 24.72 13.30 -9.56
CA PRO A 91 25.62 12.29 -9.07
C PRO A 91 27.06 12.60 -9.51
N ALA A 92 27.98 12.60 -8.54
CA ALA A 92 29.39 12.83 -8.77
C ALA A 92 29.94 11.95 -9.90
N PRO A 93 30.86 12.47 -10.74
CA PRO A 93 31.33 11.75 -11.93
C PRO A 93 31.95 10.40 -11.55
N LYS A 94 31.50 9.34 -12.25
CA LYS A 94 31.97 7.96 -12.06
C LYS A 94 33.49 7.90 -12.22
N ARG A 95 34.21 7.60 -11.12
CA ARG A 95 35.65 7.29 -11.15
C ARG A 95 35.88 6.14 -12.12
N LYS A 96 36.68 6.38 -13.18
CA LYS A 96 37.13 5.35 -14.11
C LYS A 96 37.84 4.25 -13.32
N ARG A 97 37.32 3.02 -13.36
CA ARG A 97 38.01 1.83 -12.85
C ARG A 97 39.32 1.65 -13.62
N GLN A 98 40.45 1.89 -12.96
CA GLN A 98 41.75 1.41 -13.43
C GLN A 98 41.72 -0.12 -13.39
N ARG A 99 41.89 -0.77 -14.55
CA ARG A 99 42.14 -2.21 -14.62
C ARG A 99 43.59 -2.45 -14.20
N SER A 100 43.81 -3.04 -13.03
CA SER A 100 45.11 -3.62 -12.70
C SER A 100 45.31 -4.88 -13.56
N ALA A 101 46.39 -4.91 -14.32
CA ALA A 101 46.83 -6.09 -15.05
C ALA A 101 47.44 -7.09 -14.04
N SER A 102 46.86 -8.28 -13.93
CA SER A 102 47.47 -9.39 -13.21
C SER A 102 48.57 -9.98 -14.09
N VAL A 103 49.81 -9.91 -13.61
CA VAL A 103 50.97 -10.58 -14.19
C VAL A 103 50.84 -12.09 -13.92
N GLN A 104 50.87 -12.89 -14.99
CA GLN A 104 51.02 -14.35 -14.89
C GLN A 104 52.44 -14.67 -14.41
N ALA A 105 52.57 -15.49 -13.37
CA ALA A 105 53.82 -16.15 -13.02
C ALA A 105 53.75 -17.61 -13.47
N LEU A 106 54.63 -17.95 -14.42
CA LEU A 106 55.04 -19.31 -14.75
C LEU A 106 56.23 -19.68 -13.84
N ALA A 107 56.10 -20.77 -13.10
CA ALA A 107 57.11 -21.80 -12.83
C ALA A 107 56.57 -22.78 -11.77
#